data_AF-A0A850T239-F1
#
_entry.id   AF-A0A850T239-F1
#
_cell.length_a   1.000
_cell.length_b   1.000
_cell.length_c   1.000
_cell.angle_alpha   90.00
_cell.angle_beta   90.00
_cell.angle_gamma   90.00
#
_symmetry.space_group_name_H-M   'P 1'
#
loop_
_entity.id
_entity.type
_entity.pdbx_description
1 polymer ?
#
loop_
_entity_poly.entity_id
_entity_poly.type
_entity_poly.pdbx_seq_one_letter_code
_entity_poly.pdbx_strand_id
1 'polypeptide(L)'
;MTKTSLNREFERWLNDPANKGILDKLINSIHYTMKIKGLFLRGIPPKDTTENEKIFQEELKQECLVFLLEDESMLSTLMGRSGLGLVKKRLYDKLVDLSRREKDIQRDTWRLFRRNILRALGESDRFFKNEQNHRENFFSRTIDARQAAIADDDLKDIAYSPALPLSLTDLNSQKNILKAAEYFWASAAECAGLADISLPVNSFIKWIEAHVALQARVLSGESSDDDDDTPGILETSPTPNAFNDIKKRTLTTWAQTCFNYLEDNEKYLFFYFLCKNLTHDAVSKLMGKKSNMTYQRNKMIDRLQFFLSSLDGLAPDNGQESMDTADLDFFRFQLCADLNTWHAHKEKA
;
A
#
# COMPACT_ATOMS: atom_id res chain seq x y z
N MET A 1 -34.72 -10.04 22.42
CA MET A 1 -33.87 -10.62 23.47
C MET A 1 -32.88 -9.56 23.88
N THR A 2 -32.53 -9.39 25.16
CA THR A 2 -31.51 -8.40 25.55
C THR A 2 -30.11 -9.02 25.41
N LYS A 3 -29.10 -8.24 25.00
CA LYS A 3 -27.69 -8.66 24.85
C LYS A 3 -27.18 -9.51 26.02
N THR A 4 -27.53 -9.11 27.24
CA THR A 4 -27.16 -9.80 28.49
C THR A 4 -27.82 -11.18 28.64
N SER A 5 -29.01 -11.39 28.08
CA SER A 5 -29.70 -12.68 28.09
C SER A 5 -29.07 -13.66 27.10
N LEU A 6 -28.68 -13.19 25.92
CA LEU A 6 -28.09 -14.00 24.87
C LEU A 6 -26.67 -14.48 25.25
N ASN A 7 -25.88 -13.64 25.91
CA ASN A 7 -24.56 -14.02 26.41
C ASN A 7 -24.61 -15.15 27.45
N ARG A 8 -25.57 -15.09 28.39
CA ARG A 8 -25.77 -16.16 29.39
C ARG A 8 -26.23 -17.47 28.75
N GLU A 9 -27.02 -17.38 27.68
CA GLU A 9 -27.44 -18.55 26.91
C GLU A 9 -26.26 -19.15 26.14
N PHE A 10 -25.40 -18.33 25.57
CA PHE A 10 -24.17 -18.77 24.92
C PHE A 10 -23.20 -19.45 25.88
N GLU A 11 -23.01 -18.92 27.09
CA GLU A 11 -22.21 -19.59 28.13
C GLU A 11 -22.74 -20.99 28.46
N ARG A 12 -24.06 -21.12 28.62
CA ARG A 12 -24.70 -22.42 28.83
C ARG A 12 -24.54 -23.34 27.62
N TRP A 13 -24.64 -22.78 26.41
CA TRP A 13 -24.45 -23.53 25.16
C TRP A 13 -23.03 -24.07 25.03
N LEU A 14 -22.01 -23.30 25.43
CA LEU A 14 -20.60 -23.72 25.43
C LEU A 14 -20.26 -24.80 26.47
N ASN A 15 -21.05 -24.94 27.54
CA ASN A 15 -20.86 -25.98 28.55
C ASN A 15 -21.16 -27.40 28.04
N ASP A 16 -21.84 -27.53 26.90
CA ASP A 16 -22.00 -28.82 26.21
C ASP A 16 -20.74 -29.13 25.36
N PRO A 17 -20.04 -30.26 25.63
CA PRO A 17 -18.86 -30.67 24.87
C PRO A 17 -19.09 -30.76 23.35
N ALA A 18 -20.30 -31.13 22.92
CA ALA A 18 -20.63 -31.22 21.50
C ALA A 18 -20.62 -29.84 20.82
N ASN A 19 -21.08 -28.81 21.52
CA ASN A 19 -21.10 -27.43 21.03
C ASN A 19 -19.71 -26.80 21.04
N LYS A 20 -18.91 -27.08 22.06
CA LYS A 20 -17.49 -26.70 22.09
C LYS A 20 -16.74 -27.27 20.87
N GLY A 21 -17.00 -28.53 20.52
CA GLY A 21 -16.44 -29.15 19.33
C GLY A 21 -16.84 -28.48 18.00
N ILE A 22 -17.98 -27.79 17.94
CA ILE A 22 -18.37 -27.00 16.76
C ILE A 22 -17.49 -25.75 16.64
N LEU A 23 -17.27 -25.05 17.75
CA LEU A 23 -16.41 -23.88 17.81
C LEU A 23 -14.96 -24.25 17.46
N ASP A 24 -14.44 -25.34 18.02
CA ASP A 24 -13.08 -25.81 17.73
C ASP A 24 -12.91 -26.17 16.24
N LYS A 25 -13.91 -26.81 15.61
CA LYS A 25 -13.91 -27.09 14.17
C LYS A 25 -13.92 -25.82 13.33
N LEU A 26 -14.70 -24.81 13.73
CA LEU A 26 -14.75 -23.52 13.06
C LEU A 26 -13.38 -22.83 13.10
N ILE A 27 -12.79 -22.72 14.29
CA ILE A 27 -11.47 -22.14 14.56
C ILE A 27 -10.40 -22.87 13.73
N ASN A 28 -10.34 -24.20 13.79
CA ASN A 28 -9.38 -25.00 13.02
C ASN A 28 -9.53 -24.81 11.51
N SER A 29 -10.76 -24.70 11.01
CA SER A 29 -11.02 -24.49 9.59
C SER A 29 -10.56 -23.11 9.12
N ILE A 30 -10.74 -22.07 9.95
CA ILE A 30 -10.30 -20.71 9.66
C ILE A 30 -8.78 -20.63 9.77
N HIS A 31 -8.19 -21.21 10.81
CA HIS A 31 -6.75 -21.28 10.99
C HIS A 31 -6.05 -21.90 9.77
N TYR A 32 -6.52 -23.07 9.31
CA TYR A 32 -6.01 -23.71 8.10
C TYR A 32 -6.10 -22.78 6.87
N THR A 33 -7.22 -22.07 6.73
CA THR A 33 -7.44 -21.13 5.62
C THR A 33 -6.47 -19.94 5.69
N MET A 34 -6.26 -19.37 6.88
CA MET A 34 -5.33 -18.27 7.11
C MET A 34 -3.88 -18.69 6.85
N LYS A 35 -3.49 -19.89 7.29
CA LYS A 35 -2.16 -20.47 7.08
C LYS A 35 -1.83 -20.63 5.58
N ILE A 36 -2.73 -21.22 4.80
CA ILE A 36 -2.57 -21.32 3.33
C ILE A 36 -2.41 -19.95 2.68
N LYS A 37 -3.10 -18.94 3.21
CA LYS A 37 -3.11 -17.57 2.67
C LYS A 37 -1.99 -16.68 3.23
N GLY A 38 -1.12 -17.21 4.10
CA GLY A 38 -0.05 -16.44 4.74
C GLY A 38 -0.55 -15.28 5.61
N LEU A 39 -1.75 -15.41 6.18
CA LEU A 39 -2.35 -14.40 7.06
C LEU A 39 -1.99 -14.71 8.51
N PHE A 40 -1.63 -13.67 9.26
CA PHE A 40 -1.23 -13.79 10.66
C PHE A 40 -1.89 -12.65 11.46
N LEU A 41 -2.26 -12.94 12.71
CA LEU A 41 -2.80 -11.98 13.66
C LEU A 41 -1.66 -11.21 14.33
N ARG A 42 -2.00 -10.05 14.89
CA ARG A 42 -1.05 -9.07 15.43
C ARG A 42 -0.13 -9.69 16.50
N GLY A 43 1.16 -9.36 16.45
CA GLY A 43 2.13 -9.75 17.48
C GLY A 43 2.58 -11.21 17.44
N ILE A 44 2.08 -12.01 16.48
CA ILE A 44 2.44 -13.42 16.35
C ILE A 44 3.44 -13.58 15.20
N PRO A 45 4.71 -13.90 15.48
CA PRO A 45 5.72 -14.03 14.44
C PRO A 45 5.40 -15.19 13.50
N PRO A 46 5.68 -15.08 12.19
CA PRO A 46 5.38 -16.09 11.18
C PRO A 46 6.25 -17.37 11.29
N LYS A 47 6.98 -17.56 12.40
CA LYS A 47 7.91 -18.69 12.56
C LYS A 47 7.14 -19.94 12.98
N ASP A 48 7.26 -21.01 12.19
CA ASP A 48 6.71 -22.35 12.43
C ASP A 48 7.35 -23.06 13.64
N THR A 49 7.22 -22.49 14.84
CA THR A 49 7.44 -23.24 16.07
C THR A 49 6.09 -23.77 16.58
N THR A 50 6.10 -24.96 17.16
CA THR A 50 4.91 -25.58 17.78
C THR A 50 4.29 -24.68 18.86
N GLU A 51 5.10 -23.80 19.47
CA GLU A 51 4.66 -22.83 20.48
C GLU A 51 3.92 -21.64 19.86
N ASN A 52 4.41 -21.07 18.76
CA ASN A 52 3.74 -19.98 18.03
C ASN A 52 2.40 -20.43 17.46
N GLU A 53 2.30 -21.68 16.98
CA GLU A 53 1.04 -22.24 16.47
C GLU A 53 -0.03 -22.33 17.57
N LYS A 54 0.36 -22.68 18.80
CA LYS A 54 -0.56 -22.71 19.95
C LYS A 54 -1.02 -21.31 20.33
N ILE A 55 -0.10 -20.34 20.38
CA ILE A 55 -0.43 -18.94 20.64
C ILE A 55 -1.39 -18.41 19.56
N PHE A 56 -1.12 -18.71 18.29
CA PHE A 56 -1.98 -18.36 17.17
C PHE A 56 -3.39 -18.92 17.28
N GLN A 57 -3.53 -20.19 17.65
CA GLN A 57 -4.83 -20.81 17.84
C GLN A 57 -5.62 -20.19 19.00
N GLU A 58 -4.97 -19.86 20.12
CA GLU A 58 -5.65 -19.21 21.25
C GLU A 58 -6.07 -17.78 20.92
N GLU A 59 -5.24 -17.01 20.21
CA GLU A 59 -5.60 -15.67 19.74
C GLU A 59 -6.78 -15.71 18.75
N LEU A 60 -6.76 -16.66 17.81
CA LEU A 60 -7.87 -16.85 16.87
C LEU A 60 -9.18 -17.24 17.57
N LYS A 61 -9.07 -18.00 18.67
CA LYS A 61 -10.21 -18.36 19.51
C LYS A 61 -10.76 -17.15 20.28
N GLN A 62 -9.88 -16.31 20.83
CA GLN A 62 -10.28 -15.06 21.50
C GLN A 62 -11.00 -14.13 20.52
N GLU A 63 -10.44 -13.91 19.33
CA GLU A 63 -11.05 -13.07 18.29
C GLU A 63 -12.39 -13.63 17.80
N CYS A 64 -12.51 -14.96 17.68
CA CYS A 64 -13.77 -15.61 17.38
C CYS A 64 -14.82 -15.35 18.46
N LEU A 65 -14.46 -15.42 19.74
CA LEU A 65 -15.37 -15.14 20.85
C LEU A 65 -15.79 -13.67 20.87
N VAL A 66 -14.85 -12.74 20.67
CA VAL A 66 -15.13 -11.30 20.58
C VAL A 66 -16.11 -11.02 19.43
N PHE A 67 -15.84 -11.56 18.24
CA PHE A 67 -16.73 -11.44 17.08
C PHE A 67 -18.17 -11.91 17.37
N LEU A 68 -18.32 -13.06 18.01
CA LEU A 68 -19.64 -13.60 18.33
C LEU A 68 -20.36 -12.77 19.41
N LEU A 69 -19.64 -12.24 20.39
CA LEU A 69 -20.23 -11.38 21.43
C LEU A 69 -20.58 -9.97 20.92
N GLU A 70 -19.93 -9.51 19.87
CA GLU A 70 -20.21 -8.23 19.20
C GLU A 70 -21.42 -8.31 18.27
N ASP A 71 -21.59 -9.43 17.55
CA ASP A 71 -22.66 -9.65 16.58
C ASP A 71 -23.66 -10.71 17.05
N GLU A 72 -24.73 -10.25 17.70
CA GLU A 72 -25.81 -11.09 18.23
C GLU A 72 -26.47 -11.97 17.15
N SER A 73 -26.50 -11.51 15.90
CA SER A 73 -27.08 -12.26 14.79
C SER A 73 -26.21 -13.47 14.43
N MET A 74 -24.88 -13.29 14.42
CA MET A 74 -23.92 -14.36 14.14
C MET A 74 -23.84 -15.35 15.30
N LEU A 75 -23.96 -14.87 16.53
CA LEU A 75 -24.07 -15.70 17.73
C LEU A 75 -25.30 -16.60 17.69
N SER A 76 -26.47 -16.02 17.42
CA SER A 76 -27.73 -16.76 17.30
C SER A 76 -27.69 -17.77 16.13
N THR A 77 -27.08 -17.37 15.00
CA THR A 77 -26.86 -18.22 13.82
C THR A 77 -25.99 -19.44 14.18
N LEU A 78 -24.88 -19.22 14.90
CA LEU A 78 -24.00 -20.29 15.37
C LEU A 78 -24.72 -21.26 16.33
N MET A 79 -25.41 -20.72 17.34
CA MET A 79 -26.13 -21.50 18.35
C MET A 79 -27.28 -22.32 17.75
N GLY A 80 -27.98 -21.75 16.76
CA GLY A 80 -29.02 -22.42 15.99
C GLY A 80 -28.50 -23.46 14.98
N ARG A 81 -27.18 -23.64 14.86
CA ARG A 81 -26.50 -24.57 13.93
C ARG A 81 -26.91 -24.41 12.46
N SER A 82 -27.55 -23.30 12.10
CA SER A 82 -27.90 -22.94 10.74
C SER A 82 -26.89 -21.90 10.27
N GLY A 83 -26.36 -22.00 9.04
CA GLY A 83 -25.47 -20.95 8.53
C GLY A 83 -24.04 -20.90 9.11
N LEU A 84 -23.48 -22.02 9.59
CA LEU A 84 -22.07 -22.09 10.03
C LEU A 84 -21.08 -21.61 8.94
N GLY A 85 -21.42 -21.82 7.65
CA GLY A 85 -20.66 -21.27 6.53
C GLY A 85 -20.69 -19.73 6.46
N LEU A 86 -21.80 -19.10 6.84
CA LEU A 86 -21.93 -17.65 6.93
C LEU A 86 -21.10 -17.09 8.08
N VAL A 87 -21.18 -17.71 9.26
CA VAL A 87 -20.36 -17.36 10.44
C VAL A 87 -18.88 -17.48 10.09
N LYS A 88 -18.48 -18.59 9.45
CA LYS A 88 -17.10 -18.79 8.97
C LYS A 88 -16.66 -17.69 8.01
N LYS A 89 -17.49 -17.35 7.02
CA LYS A 89 -17.17 -16.32 6.03
C LYS A 89 -16.97 -14.95 6.71
N ARG A 90 -17.94 -14.51 7.52
CA ARG A 90 -17.88 -13.21 8.20
C ARG A 90 -16.72 -13.10 9.19
N LEU A 91 -16.45 -14.16 9.95
CA LEU A 91 -15.31 -14.21 10.84
C LEU A 91 -13.99 -14.16 10.06
N TYR A 92 -13.88 -14.91 8.96
CA TYR A 92 -12.71 -14.83 8.09
C TYR A 92 -12.49 -13.42 7.53
N ASP A 93 -13.54 -12.77 7.04
CA ASP A 93 -13.46 -11.39 6.52
C ASP A 93 -12.97 -10.41 7.62
N LYS A 94 -13.50 -10.49 8.84
CA LYS A 94 -13.03 -9.70 9.99
C LYS A 94 -11.55 -9.98 10.31
N LEU A 95 -11.13 -11.25 10.33
CA LEU A 95 -9.74 -11.63 10.63
C LEU A 95 -8.77 -11.21 9.52
N VAL A 96 -9.23 -11.23 8.28
CA VAL A 96 -8.52 -10.67 7.14
C VAL A 96 -8.30 -9.17 7.35
N ASP A 97 -9.34 -8.42 7.73
CA ASP A 97 -9.24 -6.98 8.00
C ASP A 97 -8.30 -6.69 9.19
N LEU A 98 -8.39 -7.47 10.27
CA LEU A 98 -7.47 -7.37 11.41
C LEU A 98 -6.02 -7.69 11.02
N SER A 99 -5.80 -8.69 10.16
CA SER A 99 -4.47 -9.02 9.62
C SER A 99 -3.91 -7.97 8.65
N ARG A 100 -4.79 -7.14 8.07
CA ARG A 100 -4.47 -6.08 7.10
C ARG A 100 -4.08 -4.76 7.77
N ARG A 101 -4.66 -4.42 8.92
CA ARG A 101 -4.44 -3.14 9.65
C ARG A 101 -2.97 -2.73 9.93
N GLU A 102 -2.02 -3.66 10.03
CA GLU A 102 -0.58 -3.34 10.15
C GLU A 102 0.27 -3.76 8.93
N LYS A 103 -0.23 -4.66 8.07
CA LYS A 103 0.47 -5.15 6.87
C LYS A 103 0.26 -4.29 5.62
N ASP A 104 -0.76 -3.43 5.61
CA ASP A 104 -1.10 -2.63 4.42
C ASP A 104 -0.10 -1.52 4.12
N ILE A 105 0.57 -0.89 5.09
CA ILE A 105 1.55 0.16 4.77
C ILE A 105 2.70 -0.41 3.91
N GLN A 106 3.24 -1.57 4.28
CA GLN A 106 4.34 -2.20 3.56
C GLN A 106 3.89 -2.86 2.26
N ARG A 107 2.72 -3.54 2.24
CA ARG A 107 2.17 -4.14 1.01
C ARG A 107 1.68 -3.10 0.01
N ASP A 108 1.08 -2.01 0.46
CA ASP A 108 0.65 -0.93 -0.42
C ASP A 108 1.84 -0.14 -0.94
N THR A 109 2.89 0.04 -0.14
CA THR A 109 4.15 0.62 -0.66
C THR A 109 4.77 -0.25 -1.75
N TRP A 110 4.84 -1.58 -1.58
CA TRP A 110 5.30 -2.47 -2.66
C TRP A 110 4.35 -2.55 -3.85
N ARG A 111 3.04 -2.48 -3.65
CA ARG A 111 2.04 -2.44 -4.74
C ARG A 111 2.15 -1.15 -5.54
N LEU A 112 2.31 -0.01 -4.86
CA LEU A 112 2.53 1.30 -5.47
C LEU A 112 3.87 1.31 -6.21
N PHE A 113 4.94 0.81 -5.59
CA PHE A 113 6.24 0.65 -6.25
C PHE A 113 6.14 -0.25 -7.49
N ARG A 114 5.44 -1.39 -7.41
CA ARG A 114 5.17 -2.27 -8.56
C ARG A 114 4.42 -1.55 -9.68
N ARG A 115 3.41 -0.75 -9.38
CA ARG A 115 2.71 0.07 -10.39
C ARG A 115 3.64 1.09 -11.02
N ASN A 116 4.51 1.71 -10.22
CA ASN A 116 5.48 2.67 -10.71
C ASN A 116 6.53 2.01 -11.61
N ILE A 117 6.98 0.80 -11.28
CA ILE A 117 7.81 -0.02 -12.15
C ILE A 117 7.10 -0.29 -13.46
N LEU A 118 5.87 -0.82 -13.42
CA LEU A 118 5.12 -1.15 -14.63
C LEU A 118 4.91 0.06 -15.54
N ARG A 119 4.61 1.22 -14.95
CA ARG A 119 4.49 2.49 -15.67
C ARG A 119 5.84 2.90 -16.27
N ALA A 120 6.88 2.99 -15.44
CA ALA A 120 8.21 3.42 -15.88
C ALA A 120 8.76 2.56 -17.02
N LEU A 121 8.63 1.23 -16.91
CA LEU A 121 9.04 0.30 -17.97
C LEU A 121 8.15 0.41 -19.21
N GLY A 122 6.83 0.57 -19.05
CA GLY A 122 5.90 0.68 -20.17
C GLY A 122 5.98 2.00 -20.95
N GLU A 123 6.42 3.08 -20.32
CA GLU A 123 6.61 4.39 -20.94
C GLU A 123 8.04 4.58 -21.50
N SER A 124 8.97 3.68 -21.18
CA SER A 124 10.36 3.76 -21.64
C SER A 124 10.51 3.18 -23.04
N ASP A 125 11.31 3.84 -23.86
CA ASP A 125 11.80 3.36 -25.16
C ASP A 125 12.90 2.30 -25.04
N ARG A 126 13.41 2.05 -23.83
CA ARG A 126 14.51 1.11 -23.54
C ARG A 126 14.02 -0.27 -23.12
N PHE A 127 12.72 -0.43 -22.89
CA PHE A 127 12.10 -1.68 -22.46
C PHE A 127 10.89 -2.02 -23.32
N PHE A 128 10.74 -3.30 -23.62
CA PHE A 128 9.66 -3.82 -24.45
C PHE A 128 8.84 -4.81 -23.64
N LYS A 129 7.52 -4.62 -23.62
CA LYS A 129 6.60 -5.54 -22.99
C LYS A 129 6.31 -6.70 -23.93
N ASN A 130 6.50 -7.93 -23.48
CA ASN A 130 6.14 -9.12 -24.25
C ASN A 130 4.66 -9.48 -24.02
N GLU A 131 3.85 -9.40 -25.07
CA GLU A 131 2.40 -9.62 -25.01
C GLU A 131 1.97 -11.09 -25.06
N GLN A 132 2.90 -12.03 -25.26
CA GLN A 132 2.58 -13.44 -25.45
C GLN A 132 1.99 -14.13 -24.20
N ASN A 133 2.10 -13.51 -23.02
CA ASN A 133 1.64 -14.10 -21.76
C ASN A 133 0.65 -13.17 -21.03
N HIS A 134 -0.65 -13.49 -21.07
CA HIS A 134 -1.70 -12.64 -20.50
C HIS A 134 -1.74 -12.62 -18.96
N ARG A 135 -1.04 -13.55 -18.29
CA ARG A 135 -1.09 -13.68 -16.82
C ARG A 135 -0.05 -12.84 -16.08
N GLU A 136 1.07 -12.53 -16.72
CA GLU A 136 2.18 -11.82 -16.08
C GLU A 136 2.79 -10.80 -17.04
N ASN A 137 3.27 -9.67 -16.50
CA ASN A 137 3.93 -8.65 -17.30
C ASN A 137 5.41 -9.01 -17.46
N PHE A 138 5.77 -9.48 -18.66
CA PHE A 138 7.16 -9.74 -19.06
C PHE A 138 7.75 -8.51 -19.75
N PHE A 139 8.99 -8.18 -19.42
CA PHE A 139 9.76 -7.11 -20.05
C PHE A 139 11.13 -7.61 -20.49
N SER A 140 11.66 -6.97 -21.52
CA SER A 140 13.01 -7.19 -22.06
C SER A 140 13.61 -5.88 -22.55
N ARG A 141 14.92 -5.86 -22.84
CA ARG A 141 15.59 -4.67 -23.40
C ARG A 141 15.50 -4.60 -24.93
N THR A 142 15.13 -5.70 -25.58
CA THR A 142 14.92 -5.84 -27.03
C THR A 142 13.61 -6.57 -27.30
N ILE A 143 13.07 -6.38 -28.51
CA ILE A 143 11.77 -6.93 -28.93
C ILE A 143 11.83 -8.46 -29.03
N ASP A 144 12.95 -9.03 -29.48
CA ASP A 144 13.11 -10.45 -29.79
C ASP A 144 13.75 -11.27 -28.65
N ALA A 145 13.81 -10.71 -27.44
CA ALA A 145 14.44 -11.36 -26.30
C ALA A 145 13.71 -12.66 -25.94
N ARG A 146 14.49 -13.72 -25.70
CA ARG A 146 13.95 -15.01 -25.27
C ARG A 146 13.52 -14.95 -23.82
N GLN A 147 12.40 -15.58 -23.50
CA GLN A 147 12.02 -15.79 -22.09
C GLN A 147 13.06 -16.70 -21.43
N ALA A 148 13.56 -16.26 -20.27
CA ALA A 148 14.45 -17.05 -19.44
C ALA A 148 13.79 -17.30 -18.08
N ALA A 149 14.01 -18.49 -17.53
CA ALA A 149 13.66 -18.79 -16.15
C ALA A 149 14.97 -18.75 -15.33
N ILE A 150 15.08 -17.77 -14.45
CA ILE A 150 16.19 -17.66 -13.50
C ILE A 150 15.67 -18.13 -12.15
N ALA A 151 16.40 -19.00 -11.45
CA ALA A 151 15.98 -19.48 -10.15
C ALA A 151 15.98 -18.33 -9.13
N ASP A 152 15.12 -18.43 -8.11
CA ASP A 152 15.02 -17.40 -7.07
C ASP A 152 16.34 -17.20 -6.31
N ASP A 153 17.20 -18.23 -6.24
CA ASP A 153 18.51 -18.14 -5.60
C ASP A 153 19.53 -17.42 -6.52
N ASP A 154 19.56 -17.75 -7.81
CA ASP A 154 20.40 -17.05 -8.80
C ASP A 154 20.02 -15.55 -8.90
N LEU A 155 18.73 -15.21 -8.74
CA LEU A 155 18.27 -13.82 -8.71
C LEU A 155 18.85 -13.03 -7.53
N LYS A 156 19.06 -13.66 -6.36
CA LYS A 156 19.63 -13.01 -5.18
C LYS A 156 21.14 -12.81 -5.29
N ASP A 157 21.79 -13.63 -6.11
CA ASP A 157 23.23 -13.55 -6.34
C ASP A 157 23.61 -12.43 -7.32
N ILE A 158 22.64 -11.86 -8.03
CA ILE A 158 22.85 -10.63 -8.83
C ILE A 158 23.16 -9.48 -7.88
N ALA A 159 24.43 -9.09 -7.79
CA ALA A 159 24.89 -8.05 -6.88
C ALA A 159 24.18 -6.71 -7.11
N TYR A 160 23.76 -6.04 -6.04
CA TYR A 160 23.17 -4.70 -6.15
C TYR A 160 24.20 -3.66 -6.55
N SER A 161 23.87 -2.80 -7.52
CA SER A 161 24.81 -1.77 -7.98
C SER A 161 25.01 -0.70 -6.89
N PRO A 162 26.26 -0.34 -6.54
CA PRO A 162 26.54 0.72 -5.58
C PRO A 162 26.12 2.11 -6.09
N ALA A 163 25.82 2.25 -7.38
CA ALA A 163 25.34 3.49 -7.99
C ALA A 163 23.81 3.67 -7.89
N LEU A 164 23.09 2.72 -7.26
CA LEU A 164 21.65 2.77 -7.05
C LEU A 164 21.31 3.15 -5.60
N PRO A 165 20.18 3.83 -5.36
CA PRO A 165 19.74 4.12 -4.00
C PRO A 165 19.40 2.86 -3.21
N LEU A 166 19.69 2.88 -1.92
CA LEU A 166 19.34 1.83 -0.95
C LEU A 166 18.02 2.12 -0.22
N SER A 167 17.45 3.31 -0.39
CA SER A 167 16.14 3.67 0.15
C SER A 167 15.06 3.47 -0.92
N LEU A 168 13.93 2.88 -0.54
CA LEU A 168 12.82 2.69 -1.47
C LEU A 168 12.24 4.04 -1.95
N THR A 169 12.24 5.05 -1.07
CA THR A 169 11.77 6.41 -1.38
C THR A 169 12.55 7.01 -2.55
N ASP A 170 13.88 6.92 -2.53
CA ASP A 170 14.73 7.46 -3.59
C ASP A 170 14.68 6.60 -4.85
N LEU A 171 14.59 5.27 -4.66
CA LEU A 171 14.47 4.32 -5.76
C LEU A 171 13.17 4.50 -6.54
N ASN A 172 12.07 4.91 -5.90
CA ASN A 172 10.73 5.02 -6.49
C ASN A 172 10.55 6.18 -7.51
N SER A 173 11.63 6.86 -7.91
CA SER A 173 11.59 7.79 -9.03
C SER A 173 11.76 7.04 -10.37
N GLN A 174 11.08 7.49 -11.43
CA GLN A 174 11.16 6.85 -12.75
C GLN A 174 12.61 6.68 -13.24
N LYS A 175 13.45 7.71 -13.05
CA LYS A 175 14.88 7.68 -13.40
C LYS A 175 15.63 6.54 -12.70
N ASN A 176 15.43 6.39 -11.39
CA ASN A 176 16.13 5.37 -10.61
C ASN A 176 15.57 3.98 -10.85
N ILE A 177 14.25 3.84 -11.06
CA ILE A 177 13.62 2.59 -11.49
C ILE A 177 14.24 2.10 -12.81
N LEU A 178 14.32 2.96 -13.83
CA LEU A 178 14.88 2.59 -15.13
C LEU A 178 16.36 2.23 -15.03
N LYS A 179 17.15 3.00 -14.27
CA LYS A 179 18.55 2.70 -14.01
C LYS A 179 18.73 1.34 -13.31
N ALA A 180 17.88 1.04 -12.34
CA ALA A 180 17.91 -0.24 -11.63
C ALA A 180 17.48 -1.41 -12.54
N ALA A 181 16.45 -1.21 -13.35
CA ALA A 181 16.00 -2.20 -14.32
C ALA A 181 17.08 -2.48 -15.37
N GLU A 182 17.74 -1.46 -15.91
CA GLU A 182 18.80 -1.63 -16.90
C GLU A 182 19.94 -2.50 -16.37
N TYR A 183 20.36 -2.22 -15.14
CA TYR A 183 21.37 -3.00 -14.45
C TYR A 183 20.89 -4.45 -14.23
N PHE A 184 19.71 -4.63 -13.64
CA PHE A 184 19.17 -5.96 -13.35
C PHE A 184 19.03 -6.82 -14.59
N TRP A 185 18.39 -6.32 -15.67
CA TRP A 185 18.21 -7.09 -16.89
C TRP A 185 19.54 -7.41 -17.58
N ALA A 186 20.52 -6.49 -17.53
CA ALA A 186 21.86 -6.76 -18.07
C ALA A 186 22.56 -7.89 -17.31
N SER A 187 22.59 -7.80 -15.97
CA SER A 187 23.23 -8.81 -15.13
C SER A 187 22.50 -10.15 -15.21
N ALA A 188 21.18 -10.14 -15.24
CA ALA A 188 20.37 -11.35 -15.37
C ALA A 188 20.60 -12.05 -16.73
N ALA A 189 20.75 -11.29 -17.82
CA ALA A 189 21.10 -11.83 -19.13
C ALA A 189 22.50 -12.47 -19.12
N GLU A 190 23.47 -11.80 -18.48
CA GLU A 190 24.83 -12.31 -18.30
C GLU A 190 24.84 -13.62 -17.48
N CYS A 191 24.11 -13.69 -16.37
CA CYS A 191 23.94 -14.92 -15.58
C CYS A 191 23.33 -16.06 -16.41
N ALA A 192 22.40 -15.75 -17.31
CA ALA A 192 21.78 -16.72 -18.21
C ALA A 192 22.66 -17.09 -19.42
N GLY A 193 23.82 -16.43 -19.62
CA GLY A 193 24.67 -16.62 -20.79
C GLY A 193 24.04 -16.15 -22.10
N LEU A 194 23.13 -15.18 -22.03
CA LEU A 194 22.37 -14.66 -23.17
C LEU A 194 22.65 -13.17 -23.37
N ALA A 195 22.50 -12.70 -24.61
CA ALA A 195 22.68 -11.28 -24.93
C ALA A 195 21.53 -10.40 -24.39
N ASP A 196 20.32 -10.95 -24.36
CA ASP A 196 19.15 -10.33 -23.74
C ASP A 196 18.13 -11.41 -23.35
N ILE A 197 17.29 -11.09 -22.37
CA ILE A 197 16.27 -11.98 -21.83
C ILE A 197 14.98 -11.23 -21.53
N SER A 198 13.88 -11.96 -21.62
CA SER A 198 12.56 -11.53 -21.18
C SER A 198 12.25 -12.15 -19.82
N LEU A 199 11.97 -11.30 -18.83
CA LEU A 199 11.71 -11.70 -17.44
C LEU A 199 10.40 -11.09 -16.94
N PRO A 200 9.70 -11.77 -16.01
CA PRO A 200 8.52 -11.20 -15.39
C PRO A 200 8.94 -10.07 -14.43
N VAL A 201 8.12 -9.01 -14.35
CA VAL A 201 8.36 -7.87 -13.45
C VAL A 201 8.55 -8.30 -11.98
N ASN A 202 7.94 -9.43 -11.60
CA ASN A 202 8.03 -9.95 -10.23
C ASN A 202 9.46 -10.42 -9.90
N SER A 203 10.25 -10.90 -10.87
CA SER A 203 11.67 -11.23 -10.65
C SER A 203 12.49 -10.00 -10.30
N PHE A 204 12.24 -8.89 -11.00
CA PHE A 204 12.87 -7.61 -10.69
C PHE A 204 12.47 -7.09 -9.30
N ILE A 205 11.20 -7.20 -8.93
CA ILE A 205 10.72 -6.79 -7.60
C ILE A 205 11.37 -7.63 -6.50
N LYS A 206 11.43 -8.96 -6.66
CA LYS A 206 12.11 -9.85 -5.70
C LYS A 206 13.58 -9.49 -5.54
N TRP A 207 14.26 -9.14 -6.63
CA TRP A 207 15.65 -8.67 -6.58
C TRP A 207 15.77 -7.37 -5.78
N ILE A 208 14.92 -6.38 -6.03
CA ILE A 208 14.90 -5.14 -5.23
C ILE A 208 14.60 -5.44 -3.75
N GLU A 209 13.62 -6.30 -3.45
CA GLU A 209 13.27 -6.73 -2.08
C GLU A 209 14.46 -7.35 -1.33
N ALA A 210 15.36 -8.06 -2.03
CA ALA A 210 16.54 -8.67 -1.43
C ALA A 210 17.60 -7.64 -1.01
N HIS A 211 17.61 -6.45 -1.60
CA HIS A 211 18.68 -5.45 -1.41
C HIS A 211 18.22 -4.12 -0.80
N VAL A 212 16.93 -3.78 -0.93
CA VAL A 212 16.36 -2.49 -0.53
C VAL A 212 15.34 -2.72 0.57
N ALA A 213 15.72 -2.34 1.79
CA ALA A 213 14.80 -2.41 2.92
C ALA A 213 13.70 -1.35 2.80
N LEU A 214 12.45 -1.74 3.06
CA LEU A 214 11.36 -0.82 3.39
C LEU A 214 11.68 -0.14 4.73
N GLN A 215 12.45 0.95 4.69
CA GLN A 215 12.58 1.79 5.86
C GLN A 215 11.32 2.63 6.02
N ALA A 216 10.45 2.22 6.95
CA ALA A 216 9.50 3.14 7.55
C ALA A 216 10.33 4.20 8.28
N ARG A 217 10.55 5.34 7.62
CA ARG A 217 11.32 6.45 8.19
C ARG A 217 10.48 7.04 9.31
N VAL A 218 10.69 6.59 10.55
CA VAL A 218 10.32 7.36 11.74
C VAL A 218 11.29 8.52 11.76
N LEU A 219 10.93 9.61 11.08
CA LEU A 219 11.58 10.89 11.28
C LEU A 219 11.15 11.38 12.66
N SER A 220 11.92 11.02 13.68
CA SER A 220 12.01 11.83 14.88
C SER A 220 12.70 13.14 14.48
N GLY A 221 11.91 14.08 13.97
CA GLY A 221 12.35 15.44 13.72
C GLY A 221 12.34 16.19 15.05
N GLU A 222 13.52 16.46 15.58
CA GLU A 222 13.71 17.55 16.52
C GLU A 222 13.32 18.84 15.80
N SER A 223 12.36 19.56 16.39
CA SER A 223 11.92 20.87 15.94
C SER A 223 13.06 21.87 16.12
N SER A 224 13.60 22.37 15.02
CA SER A 224 14.30 23.65 14.99
C SER A 224 13.34 24.69 14.41
N ASP A 225 12.84 25.55 15.28
CA ASP A 225 12.19 26.80 14.92
C ASP A 225 13.18 27.66 14.12
N ASP A 226 12.75 28.15 12.97
CA ASP A 226 13.10 29.48 12.48
C ASP A 226 12.08 29.90 11.41
N ASP A 227 11.42 31.02 11.71
CA ASP A 227 10.40 31.70 10.93
C ASP A 227 10.94 32.24 9.59
N ASP A 228 10.18 32.06 8.50
CA ASP A 228 10.25 32.97 7.36
C ASP A 228 8.86 33.14 6.71
N ASP A 229 8.38 34.37 6.77
CA ASP A 229 7.05 34.82 6.32
C ASP A 229 6.88 34.69 4.80
N THR A 230 5.97 33.82 4.35
CA THR A 230 5.42 33.88 2.98
C THR A 230 3.89 33.73 3.01
N PRO A 231 3.11 34.68 2.42
CA PRO A 231 1.67 34.67 2.58
C PRO A 231 0.98 33.66 1.66
N GLY A 232 -0.03 32.97 2.20
CA GLY A 232 -1.02 32.18 1.48
C GLY A 232 -0.80 30.66 1.49
N ILE A 233 -0.74 30.07 2.68
CA ILE A 233 -0.81 28.61 2.90
C ILE A 233 -2.05 28.37 3.76
N LEU A 234 -2.76 27.26 3.55
CA LEU A 234 -3.87 26.78 4.38
C LEU A 234 -3.52 26.91 5.88
N GLU A 235 -3.98 28.00 6.51
CA GLU A 235 -3.45 28.52 7.78
C GLU A 235 -3.99 27.81 9.03
N THR A 236 -4.67 26.69 8.86
CA THR A 236 -5.15 25.90 9.99
C THR A 236 -4.70 24.47 9.82
N SER A 237 -3.60 24.14 10.50
CA SER A 237 -3.27 22.75 10.81
C SER A 237 -4.50 22.09 11.43
N PRO A 238 -5.02 20.97 10.89
CA PRO A 238 -6.15 20.27 11.49
C PRO A 238 -5.79 19.93 12.94
N THR A 239 -6.70 20.23 13.87
CA THR A 239 -6.47 20.21 15.31
C THR A 239 -5.77 18.92 15.77
N PRO A 240 -4.66 18.99 16.53
CA PRO A 240 -3.77 17.84 16.78
C PRO A 240 -4.36 16.64 17.51
N ASN A 241 -5.61 16.72 17.98
CA ASN A 241 -6.22 15.77 18.92
C ASN A 241 -7.00 14.61 18.26
N ALA A 242 -7.11 14.53 16.94
CA ALA A 242 -7.90 13.48 16.27
C ALA A 242 -7.07 12.28 15.77
N PHE A 243 -5.75 12.42 15.61
CA PHE A 243 -4.91 11.39 14.99
C PHE A 243 -3.91 10.79 15.96
N ASN A 244 -3.92 9.47 16.10
CA ASN A 244 -2.81 8.76 16.73
C ASN A 244 -1.54 8.85 15.86
N ASP A 245 -0.36 8.73 16.49
CA ASP A 245 0.93 8.91 15.80
C ASP A 245 1.14 7.96 14.63
N ILE A 246 0.53 6.77 14.70
CA ILE A 246 0.60 5.77 13.63
C ILE A 246 -0.13 6.31 12.39
N LYS A 247 -1.35 6.83 12.56
CA LYS A 247 -2.16 7.37 11.46
C LYS A 247 -1.49 8.59 10.82
N LYS A 248 -0.91 9.49 11.62
CA LYS A 248 -0.11 10.61 11.10
C LYS A 248 1.04 10.13 10.21
N ARG A 249 1.86 9.19 10.70
CA ARG A 249 2.99 8.62 9.92
C ARG A 249 2.52 7.95 8.63
N THR A 250 1.39 7.24 8.67
CA THR A 250 0.82 6.60 7.49
C THR A 250 0.44 7.62 6.42
N LEU A 251 -0.36 8.64 6.80
CA LEU A 251 -0.78 9.68 5.87
C LEU A 251 0.42 10.47 5.32
N THR A 252 1.43 10.75 6.15
CA THR A 252 2.68 11.37 5.72
C THR A 252 3.43 10.51 4.69
N THR A 253 3.53 9.21 4.94
CA THR A 253 4.19 8.26 4.02
C THR A 253 3.46 8.18 2.68
N TRP A 254 2.13 8.19 2.71
CA TRP A 254 1.32 8.19 1.49
C TRP A 254 1.46 9.50 0.71
N ALA A 255 1.47 10.65 1.38
CA ALA A 255 1.70 11.94 0.74
C ALA A 255 3.07 11.98 0.03
N GLN A 256 4.12 11.54 0.71
CA GLN A 256 5.45 11.43 0.13
C GLN A 256 5.51 10.45 -1.06
N THR A 257 4.78 9.34 -0.98
CA THR A 257 4.69 8.37 -2.08
C THR A 257 3.95 8.96 -3.28
N CYS A 258 2.88 9.73 -3.03
CA CYS A 258 2.18 10.49 -4.05
C CYS A 258 3.13 11.52 -4.69
N PHE A 259 3.86 12.29 -3.90
CA PHE A 259 4.85 13.24 -4.41
C PHE A 259 5.88 12.56 -5.33
N ASN A 260 6.40 11.40 -4.93
CA ASN A 260 7.37 10.63 -5.73
C ASN A 260 6.76 10.03 -7.00
N TYR A 261 5.45 9.78 -7.00
CA TYR A 261 4.71 9.29 -8.15
C TYR A 261 4.58 10.33 -9.27
N LEU A 262 4.58 11.62 -8.92
CA LEU A 262 4.40 12.73 -9.86
C LEU A 262 5.67 13.04 -10.65
N GLU A 263 5.50 13.32 -11.93
CA GLU A 263 6.56 13.90 -12.78
C GLU A 263 6.77 15.39 -12.47
N ASP A 264 7.91 15.98 -12.86
CA ASP A 264 8.23 17.40 -12.57
C ASP A 264 7.15 18.37 -13.11
N ASN A 265 6.64 18.16 -14.32
CA ASN A 265 5.53 18.96 -14.85
C ASN A 265 4.24 18.77 -14.06
N GLU A 266 3.98 17.55 -13.57
CA GLU A 266 2.80 17.26 -12.75
C GLU A 266 2.93 17.90 -11.37
N LYS A 267 4.13 17.89 -10.78
CA LYS A 267 4.41 18.57 -9.50
C LYS A 267 4.13 20.06 -9.58
N TYR A 268 4.53 20.75 -10.66
CA TYR A 268 4.14 22.15 -10.88
C TYR A 268 2.61 22.33 -10.94
N LEU A 269 1.91 21.46 -11.66
CA LEU A 269 0.44 21.53 -11.76
C LEU A 269 -0.23 21.30 -10.41
N PHE A 270 0.18 20.27 -9.67
CA PHE A 270 -0.30 19.98 -8.33
C PHE A 270 -0.02 21.13 -7.38
N PHE A 271 1.19 21.69 -7.38
CA PHE A 271 1.54 22.83 -6.55
C PHE A 271 0.62 24.04 -6.84
N TYR A 272 0.47 24.42 -8.10
CA TYR A 272 -0.32 25.61 -8.44
C TYR A 272 -1.82 25.41 -8.20
N PHE A 273 -2.39 24.25 -8.56
CA PHE A 273 -3.82 23.99 -8.41
C PHE A 273 -4.23 23.58 -7.00
N LEU A 274 -3.47 22.71 -6.35
CA LEU A 274 -3.84 22.13 -5.05
C LEU A 274 -3.33 22.97 -3.89
N CYS A 275 -2.09 23.48 -3.96
CA CYS A 275 -1.44 24.15 -2.83
C CYS A 275 -1.60 25.67 -2.86
N LYS A 276 -1.57 26.27 -4.06
CA LYS A 276 -1.77 27.73 -4.26
C LYS A 276 -3.20 28.09 -4.67
N ASN A 277 -4.07 27.10 -4.90
CA ASN A 277 -5.47 27.26 -5.28
C ASN A 277 -5.67 28.22 -6.48
N LEU A 278 -4.75 28.17 -7.46
CA LEU A 278 -4.78 29.06 -8.61
C LEU A 278 -5.84 28.63 -9.63
N THR A 279 -6.39 29.61 -10.34
CA THR A 279 -7.34 29.36 -11.44
C THR A 279 -6.63 28.86 -12.70
N HIS A 280 -7.35 28.19 -13.60
CA HIS A 280 -6.76 27.66 -14.85
C HIS A 280 -6.05 28.72 -15.67
N ASP A 281 -6.59 29.94 -15.69
CA ASP A 281 -6.03 31.06 -16.43
C ASP A 281 -4.72 31.56 -15.80
N ALA A 282 -4.64 31.58 -14.46
CA ALA A 282 -3.43 31.94 -13.74
C ALA A 282 -2.32 30.90 -13.96
N VAL A 283 -2.65 29.60 -13.89
CA VAL A 283 -1.69 28.52 -14.15
C VAL A 283 -1.23 28.52 -15.61
N SER A 284 -2.16 28.73 -16.56
CA SER A 284 -1.82 28.80 -17.99
C SER A 284 -0.81 29.92 -18.29
N LYS A 285 -1.02 31.10 -17.68
CA LYS A 285 -0.08 32.24 -17.79
C LYS A 285 1.28 31.92 -17.15
N LEU A 286 1.30 31.38 -15.94
CA LEU A 286 2.54 31.02 -15.23
C LEU A 286 3.36 29.97 -16.00
N MET A 287 2.71 29.00 -16.62
CA MET A 287 3.37 27.94 -17.39
C MET A 287 3.62 28.30 -18.86
N GLY A 288 3.32 29.54 -19.29
CA GLY A 288 3.52 29.99 -20.68
C GLY A 288 2.70 29.24 -21.72
N LYS A 289 1.52 28.71 -21.35
CA LYS A 289 0.64 27.93 -22.24
C LYS A 289 -0.43 28.84 -22.85
N LYS A 290 -0.83 28.56 -24.10
CA LYS A 290 -1.89 29.30 -24.81
C LYS A 290 -3.31 28.77 -24.55
N SER A 291 -3.42 27.56 -24.01
CA SER A 291 -4.68 26.84 -23.81
C SER A 291 -5.10 26.84 -22.34
N ASN A 292 -6.41 26.85 -22.09
CA ASN A 292 -6.99 26.65 -20.76
C ASN A 292 -6.55 25.28 -20.20
N MET A 293 -5.95 25.28 -19.00
CA MET A 293 -5.34 24.10 -18.37
C MET A 293 -6.38 23.13 -17.75
N THR A 294 -7.66 23.30 -18.06
CA THR A 294 -8.78 22.46 -17.57
C THR A 294 -8.53 20.97 -17.83
N TYR A 295 -8.08 20.57 -19.02
CA TYR A 295 -7.78 19.17 -19.33
C TYR A 295 -6.68 18.59 -18.42
N GLN A 296 -5.60 19.36 -18.20
CA GLN A 296 -4.50 18.92 -17.36
C GLN A 296 -4.91 18.84 -15.89
N ARG A 297 -5.76 19.75 -15.42
CA ARG A 297 -6.34 19.67 -14.07
C ARG A 297 -7.25 18.46 -13.90
N ASN A 298 -8.12 18.17 -14.86
CA ASN A 298 -8.99 16.99 -14.76
C ASN A 298 -8.14 15.71 -14.73
N LYS A 299 -7.15 15.60 -15.62
CA LYS A 299 -6.18 14.50 -15.60
C LYS A 299 -5.44 14.39 -14.26
N MET A 300 -5.08 15.53 -13.65
CA MET A 300 -4.47 15.60 -12.31
C MET A 300 -5.41 15.09 -11.22
N ILE A 301 -6.69 15.50 -11.25
CA ILE A 301 -7.73 15.04 -10.32
C ILE A 301 -7.95 13.54 -10.47
N ASP A 302 -8.12 13.04 -11.70
CA ASP A 302 -8.30 11.62 -11.99
C ASP A 302 -7.10 10.81 -11.49
N ARG A 303 -5.89 11.35 -11.63
CA ARG A 303 -4.65 10.70 -11.18
C ARG A 303 -4.52 10.68 -9.66
N LEU A 304 -4.91 11.77 -9.00
CA LEU A 304 -5.02 11.80 -7.54
C LEU A 304 -6.09 10.82 -7.03
N GLN A 305 -7.27 10.81 -7.65
CA GLN A 305 -8.34 9.87 -7.33
C GLN A 305 -7.90 8.42 -7.54
N PHE A 306 -7.19 8.12 -8.62
CA PHE A 306 -6.63 6.78 -8.90
C PHE A 306 -5.51 6.37 -7.92
N PHE A 307 -4.77 7.34 -7.39
CA PHE A 307 -3.82 7.10 -6.32
C PHE A 307 -4.55 6.78 -5.00
N LEU A 308 -5.50 7.64 -4.62
CA LEU A 308 -6.29 7.53 -3.40
C LEU A 308 -7.24 6.31 -3.42
N SER A 309 -7.75 5.89 -4.58
CA SER A 309 -8.60 4.71 -4.73
C SER A 309 -7.91 3.40 -4.34
N SER A 310 -6.59 3.46 -4.16
CA SER A 310 -5.75 2.33 -3.77
C SER A 310 -5.40 2.36 -2.28
N LEU A 311 -5.87 3.37 -1.55
CA LEU A 311 -5.65 3.59 -0.13
C LEU A 311 -7.01 3.50 0.57
N ASP A 312 -7.24 2.41 1.29
CA ASP A 312 -8.49 2.20 2.02
C ASP A 312 -8.75 3.39 2.98
N GLY A 313 -9.94 4.00 2.88
CA GLY A 313 -10.37 5.14 3.70
C GLY A 313 -10.03 6.54 3.14
N LEU A 314 -9.21 6.64 2.09
CA LEU A 314 -8.91 7.92 1.41
C LEU A 314 -9.50 8.06 0.01
N ALA A 315 -10.02 6.96 -0.55
CA ALA A 315 -10.73 6.95 -1.81
C ALA A 315 -12.04 7.78 -1.70
N PRO A 316 -12.28 8.77 -2.57
CA PRO A 316 -13.60 9.37 -2.67
C PRO A 316 -14.54 8.35 -3.32
N ASP A 317 -15.23 7.54 -2.53
CA ASP A 317 -16.13 6.53 -3.06
C ASP A 317 -17.48 7.16 -3.44
N ASN A 318 -18.00 6.75 -4.60
CA ASN A 318 -19.22 7.28 -5.23
C ASN A 318 -20.49 6.78 -4.51
N GLY A 319 -20.67 7.13 -3.23
CA GLY A 319 -21.98 6.98 -2.56
C GLY A 319 -22.02 6.17 -1.26
N GLN A 320 -20.93 6.07 -0.50
CA GLN A 320 -21.02 5.67 0.92
C GLN A 320 -20.66 6.84 1.85
N GLU A 321 -21.48 6.99 2.89
CA GLU A 321 -21.48 8.13 3.82
C GLU A 321 -20.19 8.18 4.66
N SER A 322 -19.66 9.41 4.75
CA SER A 322 -18.55 9.89 5.59
C SER A 322 -17.13 9.43 5.22
N MET A 323 -16.59 10.10 4.20
CA MET A 323 -15.15 10.39 4.15
C MET A 323 -14.76 11.12 5.46
N ASP A 324 -13.75 10.66 6.17
CA ASP A 324 -13.19 11.42 7.30
C ASP A 324 -12.37 12.57 6.69
N THR A 325 -13.01 13.71 6.43
CA THR A 325 -12.44 14.86 5.68
C THR A 325 -11.08 15.28 6.23
N ALA A 326 -10.87 15.09 7.53
CA ALA A 326 -9.63 15.38 8.22
C ALA A 326 -8.43 14.55 7.71
N ASP A 327 -8.61 13.28 7.31
CA ASP A 327 -7.54 12.43 6.79
C ASP A 327 -7.05 12.91 5.42
N LEU A 328 -7.99 13.24 4.54
CA LEU A 328 -7.69 13.76 3.22
C LEU A 328 -7.05 15.15 3.31
N ASP A 329 -7.52 15.99 4.22
CA ASP A 329 -6.95 17.32 4.46
C ASP A 329 -5.53 17.23 5.00
N PHE A 330 -5.26 16.31 5.94
CA PHE A 330 -3.90 16.06 6.43
C PHE A 330 -2.97 15.50 5.33
N PHE A 331 -3.45 14.55 4.53
CA PHE A 331 -2.72 14.05 3.37
C PHE A 331 -2.36 15.18 2.40
N ARG A 332 -3.33 16.04 2.05
CA ARG A 332 -3.14 17.17 1.15
C ARG A 332 -2.16 18.20 1.73
N PHE A 333 -2.27 18.47 3.02
CA PHE A 333 -1.35 19.34 3.74
C PHE A 333 0.09 18.85 3.60
N GLN A 334 0.35 17.57 3.88
CA GLN A 334 1.69 17.01 3.75
C GLN A 334 2.18 17.01 2.29
N LEU A 335 1.33 16.62 1.34
CA LEU A 335 1.68 16.65 -0.08
C LEU A 335 2.08 18.07 -0.53
N CYS A 336 1.39 19.09 -0.01
CA CYS A 336 1.72 20.47 -0.30
C CYS A 336 3.00 20.95 0.38
N ALA A 337 3.35 20.46 1.57
CA ALA A 337 4.63 20.73 2.20
C ALA A 337 5.81 20.19 1.35
N ASP A 338 5.68 18.96 0.84
CA ASP A 338 6.70 18.35 -0.02
C ASP A 338 6.83 19.11 -1.36
N LEU A 339 5.70 19.49 -1.97
CA LEU A 339 5.66 20.27 -3.20
C LEU A 339 6.22 21.68 -3.05
N ASN A 340 5.92 22.37 -1.95
CA ASN A 340 6.47 23.69 -1.63
C ASN A 340 8.01 23.64 -1.53
N THR A 341 8.53 22.65 -0.79
CA THR A 341 9.97 22.47 -0.61
C THR A 341 10.67 22.21 -1.95
N TRP A 342 10.11 21.32 -2.76
CA TRP A 342 10.64 21.01 -4.09
C TRP A 342 10.61 22.22 -5.03
N HIS A 343 9.53 23.00 -5.03
CA HIS A 343 9.37 24.17 -5.89
C HIS A 343 10.39 25.26 -5.53
N ALA A 344 10.60 25.54 -4.25
CA ALA A 344 11.60 26.49 -3.78
C ALA A 344 13.04 26.11 -4.18
N HIS A 345 13.37 24.81 -4.20
CA HIS A 345 14.66 24.33 -4.70
C HIS A 345 14.81 24.51 -6.21
N LYS A 346 13.74 24.35 -6.98
CA LYS A 346 13.75 24.49 -8.44
C LYS A 346 13.84 25.94 -8.92
N GLU A 347 13.36 26.91 -8.14
CA GLU A 347 13.51 28.33 -8.48
C GLU A 347 14.93 28.87 -8.20
N LYS A 348 15.68 28.22 -7.31
CA LYS A 348 17.06 28.60 -6.98
C LYS A 348 18.11 27.97 -7.90
N ALA A 349 17.74 26.96 -8.68
CA ALA A 349 18.61 26.22 -9.60
C ALA A 349 18.41 26.69 -11.04
#